data_AF-A0A164LVG8-F1
#
_entry.id   AF-A0A164LVG8-F1
#
_cell.length_a   1.000
_cell.length_b   1.000
_cell.length_c   1.000
_cell.angle_alpha   90.00
_cell.angle_beta   90.00
_cell.angle_gamma   90.00
#
_symmetry.space_group_name_H-M   'P 1'
#
loop_
_entity.id
_entity.type
_entity.pdbx_description
1 polymer ?
#
loop_
_entity_poly.entity_id
_entity_poly.type
_entity_poly.pdbx_seq_one_letter_code
_entity_poly.pdbx_strand_id
1 'polypeptide(L)'
;MLAYDDSDGWYDHVAGPVINGSHTPSDVYPGCATTPALGGHEGRCGTGPRLPLLVVSPYARTNFVDHTRTDETSVVKFIEQNWSLPALGNGSSETTAGDMTGMFDFQHPQSTTLLLEPDGSEKH
;
A
#
# COMPACT_ATOMS: atom_id res chain seq x y z
N MET A 1 -5.05 5.01 -9.44
CA MET A 1 -4.95 4.08 -8.29
C MET A 1 -6.17 4.29 -7.43
N LEU A 2 -6.76 3.23 -6.91
CA LEU A 2 -7.81 3.27 -5.90
C LEU A 2 -7.23 2.64 -4.64
N ALA A 3 -7.18 3.42 -3.57
CA ALA A 3 -6.67 3.01 -2.27
C ALA A 3 -7.66 3.47 -1.19
N TYR A 4 -7.66 2.75 -0.08
CA TYR A 4 -8.46 3.06 1.10
C TYR A 4 -7.56 3.68 2.16
N ASP A 5 -8.14 4.47 3.06
CA ASP A 5 -7.42 5.15 4.15
C ASP A 5 -7.40 4.33 5.44
N ASP A 6 -8.46 3.59 5.73
CA ASP A 6 -8.50 2.60 6.80
C ASP A 6 -9.48 1.44 6.51
N SER A 7 -9.64 0.55 7.49
CA SER A 7 -10.48 -0.65 7.40
C SER A 7 -11.84 -0.51 8.08
N ASP A 8 -12.15 0.63 8.69
CA ASP A 8 -13.30 0.85 9.59
C ASP A 8 -13.33 -0.14 10.79
N GLY A 9 -12.20 -0.83 11.05
CA GLY A 9 -12.11 -1.92 12.02
C GLY A 9 -12.82 -3.21 11.58
N TRP A 10 -13.18 -3.33 10.30
CA TRP A 10 -13.80 -4.53 9.75
C TRP A 10 -12.82 -5.70 9.77
N TYR A 11 -13.39 -6.89 9.82
CA TYR A 11 -12.61 -8.12 9.91
C TYR A 11 -11.79 -8.35 8.64
N ASP A 12 -10.47 -8.49 8.83
CA ASP A 12 -9.58 -9.17 7.88
C ASP A 12 -8.91 -10.35 8.59
N HIS A 13 -8.70 -11.43 7.85
CA HIS A 13 -8.10 -12.65 8.40
C HIS A 13 -6.57 -12.56 8.53
N VAL A 14 -5.93 -11.58 7.88
CA VAL A 14 -4.48 -11.42 7.90
C VAL A 14 -4.09 -10.50 9.06
N ALA A 15 -3.31 -11.04 10.00
CA ALA A 15 -2.58 -10.22 10.94
C ALA A 15 -1.45 -9.49 10.20
N GLY A 16 -1.57 -8.17 10.05
CA GLY A 16 -0.55 -7.33 9.41
C GLY A 16 0.80 -7.45 10.12
N PRO A 17 1.93 -7.49 9.39
CA PRO A 17 3.25 -7.57 10.01
C PRO A 17 3.60 -6.24 10.68
N VAL A 18 4.07 -6.31 11.92
CA VAL A 18 4.62 -5.12 12.60
C VAL A 18 6.04 -4.88 12.09
N ILE A 19 6.20 -3.85 11.26
CA ILE A 19 7.47 -3.39 10.68
C ILE A 19 7.89 -2.00 11.15
N ASN A 20 6.98 -1.28 11.78
CA ASN A 20 7.25 -0.05 12.52
C ASN A 20 6.75 -0.24 13.95
N GLY A 21 7.66 -0.16 14.91
CA GLY A 21 7.32 -0.35 16.32
C GLY A 21 6.82 0.90 17.02
N SER A 22 6.36 0.69 18.24
CA SER A 22 6.05 1.74 19.20
C SER A 22 6.00 1.18 20.61
N HIS A 23 6.45 1.96 21.58
CA HIS A 23 6.57 1.64 23.00
C HIS A 23 5.59 2.46 23.84
N THR A 24 4.66 3.20 23.21
CA THR A 24 3.63 3.89 23.99
C THR A 24 2.66 2.89 24.62
N PRO A 25 2.10 3.17 25.81
CA PRO A 25 1.12 2.29 26.43
C PRO A 25 -0.17 2.09 25.62
N SER A 26 -0.45 2.96 24.65
CA SER A 26 -1.62 2.86 23.76
C SER A 26 -1.41 1.85 22.63
N ASP A 27 -0.17 1.54 22.28
CA ASP A 27 0.17 0.62 21.19
C ASP A 27 0.25 -0.82 21.69
N VAL A 28 -0.93 -1.40 21.94
CA VAL A 28 -1.07 -2.72 22.58
C VAL A 28 -1.06 -3.90 21.60
N TYR A 29 -0.92 -3.65 20.29
CA TYR A 29 -0.92 -4.73 19.30
C TYR A 29 0.36 -5.59 19.41
N PRO A 30 0.26 -6.94 19.33
CA PRO A 30 1.43 -7.81 19.45
C PRO A 30 2.52 -7.45 18.44
N GLY A 31 3.74 -7.23 18.94
CA GLY A 31 4.90 -6.87 18.13
C GLY A 31 5.26 -5.39 18.13
N CYS A 32 4.35 -4.49 18.56
CA CYS A 32 4.62 -3.05 18.63
C CYS A 32 5.85 -2.74 19.51
N ALA A 33 5.84 -3.22 20.75
CA ALA A 33 6.87 -2.93 21.74
C ALA A 33 8.20 -3.68 21.53
N THR A 34 8.24 -4.64 20.60
CA THR A 34 9.44 -5.44 20.30
C THR A 34 10.09 -5.05 18.99
N THR A 35 9.39 -4.30 18.14
CA THR A 35 9.90 -3.81 16.87
C THR A 35 10.51 -2.42 17.10
N PRO A 36 11.65 -2.07 16.47
CA PRO A 36 12.17 -0.70 16.57
C PRO A 36 11.21 0.33 15.96
N ALA A 37 11.06 1.48 16.63
CA ALA A 37 10.33 2.62 16.10
C ALA A 37 11.13 3.25 14.93
N LEU A 38 10.50 3.33 13.76
CA LEU A 38 11.12 3.86 12.56
C LEU A 38 11.44 5.36 12.76
N GLY A 39 12.72 5.71 12.59
CA GLY A 39 13.22 7.06 12.87
C GLY A 39 13.11 7.51 14.34
N GLY A 40 12.82 6.60 15.26
CA GLY A 40 12.61 6.90 16.68
C GLY A 40 11.27 7.58 16.99
N HIS A 41 10.33 7.58 16.05
CA HIS A 41 9.00 8.19 16.24
C HIS A 41 8.01 7.19 16.84
N GLU A 42 7.67 7.41 18.10
CA GLU A 42 6.66 6.63 18.83
C GLU A 42 5.23 6.94 18.37
N GLY A 43 4.27 6.06 18.71
CA GLY A 43 2.85 6.19 18.36
C GLY A 43 2.52 5.82 16.91
N ARG A 44 3.40 5.07 16.23
CA ARG A 44 3.30 4.72 14.81
C ARG A 44 3.36 3.21 14.58
N CYS A 45 2.89 2.41 15.54
CA CYS A 45 2.93 0.97 15.38
C CYS A 45 2.17 0.52 14.13
N GLY A 46 2.78 -0.32 13.31
CA GLY A 46 2.17 -0.80 12.08
C GLY A 46 3.06 -1.78 11.32
N THR A 47 2.60 -2.33 10.21
CA THR A 47 1.44 -1.88 9.42
C THR A 47 0.10 -2.25 10.07
N GLY A 48 -0.95 -1.48 9.76
CA GLY A 48 -2.31 -1.74 10.20
C GLY A 48 -2.97 -2.91 9.46
N PRO A 49 -4.31 -3.04 9.56
CA PRO A 49 -5.09 -4.00 8.80
C PRO A 49 -4.88 -3.88 7.30
N ARG A 50 -5.02 -4.99 6.58
CA ARG A 50 -4.81 -5.05 5.13
C ARG A 50 -5.97 -4.36 4.40
N LEU A 51 -5.64 -3.54 3.39
CA LEU A 51 -6.60 -2.77 2.61
C LEU A 51 -6.63 -3.18 1.13
N PRO A 52 -7.76 -2.99 0.43
CA PRO A 52 -7.79 -3.12 -1.02
C PRO A 52 -6.92 -2.06 -1.71
N LEU A 53 -6.18 -2.48 -2.73
CA LEU A 53 -5.37 -1.59 -3.58
C LEU A 53 -5.55 -1.99 -5.04
N LEU A 54 -6.00 -1.07 -5.88
CA LEU A 54 -6.21 -1.30 -7.31
C LEU A 54 -5.47 -0.27 -8.17
N VAL A 55 -4.85 -0.74 -9.24
CA VAL A 55 -4.25 0.09 -10.29
C VAL A 55 -5.07 -0.07 -11.56
N VAL A 56 -5.63 1.04 -12.04
CA VAL A 56 -6.32 1.12 -13.34
C VAL A 56 -5.50 2.04 -14.23
N SER A 57 -4.95 1.50 -15.31
CA SER A 57 -4.06 2.19 -16.24
C SER A 57 -3.91 1.36 -17.52
N PRO A 58 -3.64 1.99 -18.69
CA PRO A 58 -3.19 1.25 -19.86
C PRO A 58 -1.93 0.41 -19.62
N TYR A 59 -1.10 0.80 -18.65
CA TYR A 59 0.10 0.04 -18.28
C TYR A 59 -0.15 -0.97 -17.15
N ALA A 60 -1.36 -1.07 -16.61
CA ALA A 60 -1.64 -2.05 -15.57
C ALA A 60 -1.69 -3.46 -16.16
N ARG A 61 -1.13 -4.45 -15.44
CA ARG A 61 -1.32 -5.86 -15.80
C ARG A 61 -2.81 -6.21 -15.69
N THR A 62 -3.37 -6.78 -16.75
CA THR A 62 -4.80 -7.16 -16.80
C THR A 62 -5.04 -8.49 -16.08
N ASN A 63 -6.14 -8.57 -15.31
CA ASN A 63 -6.53 -9.77 -14.57
C ASN A 63 -5.38 -10.35 -13.72
N PHE A 64 -4.67 -9.46 -13.01
CA PHE A 64 -3.46 -9.78 -12.27
C PHE A 64 -3.59 -9.34 -10.82
N VAL A 65 -3.12 -10.18 -9.91
CA VAL A 65 -3.01 -9.88 -8.47
C VAL A 65 -1.53 -9.89 -8.12
N ASP A 66 -1.01 -8.72 -7.71
CA ASP A 66 0.33 -8.63 -7.15
C ASP A 66 0.31 -9.05 -5.67
N HIS A 67 1.26 -9.89 -5.27
CA HIS A 67 1.41 -10.37 -3.90
C HIS A 67 2.56 -9.68 -3.15
N THR A 68 3.22 -8.71 -3.79
CA THR A 68 4.19 -7.85 -3.14
C THR A 68 3.56 -7.13 -1.95
N ARG A 69 4.21 -7.16 -0.79
CA ARG A 69 3.73 -6.46 0.40
C ARG A 69 3.77 -4.95 0.18
N THR A 70 2.62 -4.33 0.01
CA THR A 70 2.46 -2.87 -0.09
C THR A 70 1.77 -2.31 1.14
N ASP A 71 2.04 -1.05 1.43
CA ASP A 71 1.30 -0.22 2.39
C ASP A 71 0.91 1.09 1.71
N GLU A 72 0.23 1.99 2.42
CA GLU A 72 -0.22 3.28 1.87
C GLU A 72 0.94 4.12 1.33
N THR A 73 2.13 3.98 1.92
CA THR A 73 3.33 4.70 1.49
C THR A 73 4.03 4.07 0.30
N SER A 74 3.61 2.89 -0.17
CA SER A 74 4.01 2.35 -1.48
C SER A 74 3.61 3.28 -2.63
N VAL A 75 2.50 4.03 -2.48
CA VAL A 75 2.10 5.06 -3.46
C VAL A 75 3.12 6.21 -3.49
N VAL A 76 3.58 6.65 -2.32
CA VAL A 76 4.61 7.69 -2.19
C VAL A 76 5.91 7.22 -2.83
N LYS A 77 6.36 6.00 -2.51
CA LYS A 77 7.55 5.39 -3.11
C LYS A 77 7.45 5.30 -4.63
N PHE A 78 6.29 4.93 -5.17
CA PHE A 78 6.08 4.91 -6.62
C PHE A 78 6.21 6.30 -7.25
N ILE A 79 5.70 7.35 -6.59
CA ILE A 79 5.88 8.74 -7.03
C ILE A 79 7.37 9.12 -6.97
N GLU A 80 8.08 8.79 -5.90
CA GLU A 80 9.52 9.07 -5.81
C GLU A 80 10.29 8.43 -6.97
N GLN A 81 10.01 7.16 -7.27
CA GLN A 81 10.63 6.43 -8.38
C GLN A 81 10.29 7.04 -9.74
N ASN A 82 9.01 7.33 -10.00
CA ASN A 82 8.55 7.80 -11.31
C ASN A 82 9.06 9.22 -11.65
N TRP A 83 9.23 10.07 -10.65
CA TRP A 83 9.74 11.44 -10.83
C TRP A 83 11.21 11.63 -10.44
N SER A 84 11.93 10.54 -10.13
CA SER A 84 13.34 10.57 -9.70
C SER A 84 13.57 11.52 -8.50
N LEU A 85 12.65 11.50 -7.54
CA LEU A 85 12.75 12.28 -6.32
C LEU A 85 13.56 11.52 -5.26
N PRO A 86 14.29 12.21 -4.38
CA PRO A 86 14.89 11.57 -3.21
C PRO A 86 13.80 11.08 -2.26
N ALA A 87 14.13 10.04 -1.48
CA ALA A 87 13.27 9.59 -0.39
C ALA A 87 13.03 10.72 0.63
N LEU A 88 11.83 10.80 1.20
CA LEU A 88 11.53 11.77 2.27
C LEU A 88 12.43 11.55 3.50
N GLY A 89 12.66 10.29 3.86
CA GLY A 89 13.57 9.93 4.95
C GLY A 89 13.03 10.31 6.33
N ASN A 90 13.93 10.51 7.30
CA ASN A 90 13.58 10.94 8.66
C ASN A 90 12.48 10.09 9.36
N GLY A 91 12.48 8.77 9.13
CA GLY A 91 11.51 7.86 9.71
C GLY A 91 10.16 7.80 9.00
N SER A 92 10.10 8.30 7.76
CA SER A 92 8.93 8.15 6.91
C SER A 92 8.87 6.72 6.33
N SER A 93 7.65 6.15 6.31
CA SER A 93 7.44 4.70 6.10
C SER A 93 7.74 4.22 4.68
N GLU A 94 7.77 5.11 3.69
CA GLU A 94 8.06 4.79 2.29
C GLU A 94 9.42 4.10 2.12
N THR A 95 10.37 4.41 3.01
CA THR A 95 11.69 3.76 3.06
C THR A 95 11.60 2.25 3.26
N THR A 96 10.52 1.76 3.88
CA THR A 96 10.26 0.34 4.14
C THR A 96 9.13 -0.25 3.30
N ALA A 97 8.48 0.58 2.48
CA ALA A 97 7.31 0.20 1.69
C ALA A 97 7.67 -0.69 0.50
N GLY A 98 6.74 -1.53 0.08
CA GLY A 98 6.87 -2.35 -1.11
C GLY A 98 6.85 -1.53 -2.40
N ASP A 99 7.47 -2.09 -3.45
CA ASP A 99 7.45 -1.53 -4.79
C ASP A 99 6.16 -1.95 -5.52
N MET A 100 5.48 -1.00 -6.19
CA MET A 100 4.24 -1.24 -6.93
C MET A 100 4.47 -1.48 -8.42
N THR A 101 5.70 -1.41 -8.92
CA THR A 101 6.03 -1.60 -10.35
C THR A 101 5.64 -2.99 -10.85
N GLY A 102 5.53 -3.99 -9.97
CA GLY A 102 5.02 -5.33 -10.28
C GLY A 102 3.59 -5.33 -10.84
N MET A 103 2.78 -4.33 -10.48
CA MET A 103 1.40 -4.16 -10.98
C MET A 103 1.35 -3.64 -12.42
N PHE A 104 2.49 -3.23 -12.99
CA PHE A 104 2.57 -2.63 -14.32
C PHE A 104 3.31 -3.53 -15.33
N ASP A 105 2.91 -3.42 -16.58
CA ASP A 105 3.68 -3.79 -17.77
C ASP A 105 3.84 -2.54 -18.64
N PHE A 106 4.98 -1.86 -18.46
CA PHE A 106 5.31 -0.66 -19.23
C PHE A 106 5.72 -0.95 -20.68
N GLN A 107 6.03 -2.20 -21.02
CA GLN A 107 6.46 -2.60 -22.35
C GLN A 107 5.26 -2.93 -23.26
N HIS A 108 4.17 -3.42 -22.69
CA HIS A 108 2.97 -3.84 -23.43
C HIS A 108 1.71 -3.14 -22.93
N PRO A 109 1.53 -1.84 -23.23
CA PRO A 109 0.32 -1.11 -22.84
C PRO A 109 -0.93 -1.74 -23.46
N GLN A 110 -1.94 -1.93 -22.63
CA GLN A 110 -3.28 -2.40 -22.98
C GLN A 110 -4.19 -1.18 -23.20
N SER A 111 -4.73 -1.00 -24.39
CA SER A 111 -5.65 0.10 -24.71
C SER A 111 -7.12 -0.23 -24.48
N THR A 112 -7.42 -1.41 -23.93
CA THR A 112 -8.80 -1.85 -23.68
C THR A 112 -9.37 -1.13 -22.46
N THR A 113 -10.34 -0.26 -22.69
CA THR A 113 -11.09 0.41 -21.63
C THR A 113 -12.24 -0.47 -21.17
N LEU A 114 -12.33 -0.71 -19.86
CA LEU A 114 -13.51 -1.31 -19.23
C LEU A 114 -14.48 -0.20 -18.83
N LEU A 115 -15.61 -0.11 -19.51
CA LEU A 115 -16.68 0.82 -19.15
C LEU A 115 -17.71 0.08 -18.30
N LEU A 116 -18.10 0.69 -17.19
CA LEU A 116 -19.11 0.16 -16.28
C LEU A 116 -20.33 1.08 -16.27
N GLU A 117 -21.51 0.48 -16.15
CA GLU A 117 -22.73 1.19 -15.81
C GLU A 117 -22.74 1.57 -14.32
N PRO A 118 -23.61 2.51 -13.88
CA PRO A 118 -23.68 2.92 -12.46
C PRO A 118 -24.02 1.79 -11.49
N ASP A 119 -24.63 0.70 -11.96
CA ASP A 119 -24.92 -0.50 -11.17
C ASP A 119 -23.75 -1.48 -11.10
N GLY A 120 -22.63 -1.16 -11.74
CA GLY A 120 -21.41 -1.97 -11.77
C GLY A 120 -21.38 -3.03 -12.87
N SER A 121 -22.42 -3.14 -13.70
CA SER A 121 -22.41 -4.05 -14.84
C SER A 121 -21.47 -3.56 -15.96
N GLU A 122 -20.93 -4.48 -16.75
CA GLU A 122 -20.12 -4.11 -17.92
C GLU A 122 -20.99 -3.48 -18.99
N LYS A 123 -20.54 -2.33 -19.51
CA LYS A 123 -21.23 -1.64 -20.60
C LYS A 123 -20.86 -2.28 -21.93
N HIS A 124 -21.86 -2.87 -22.60
CA HIS A 124 -21.76 -3.42 -23.95
C HIS A 124 -22.01 -2.36 -25.04
#